data_AF-A0A315WBC0-F1
#
_entry.id   AF-A0A315WBC0-F1
#
_cell.length_a   1.000
_cell.length_b   1.000
_cell.length_c   1.000
_cell.angle_alpha   90.00
_cell.angle_beta   90.00
_cell.angle_gamma   90.00
#
_symmetry.space_group_name_H-M   'P 1'
#
loop_
_entity.id
_entity.type
_entity.pdbx_description
1 polymer ?
#
loop_
_entity_poly.entity_id
_entity_poly.type
_entity_poly.pdbx_seq_one_letter_code
_entity_poly.pdbx_strand_id
1 'polypeptide(L)'
;MLGRWYYIGGSSDIPGSRSLAYLLSDAWLDLNVTPKSNVLNIFQSQRIFGTCSSLVYDVIFENSTMLIEQPFYLKEVYLSTECAGCLVAKEDIIAADNFTSLLMFSRSRSVSPAALELVKKQAECLQMPPPIMLKSNNEICSDNLTAIEGLSALNSILEAKRGFQAAKFLDVLFDMFIN
;
A
#
# COMPACT_ATOMS: atom_id res chain seq x y z
N MET A 1 1.60 13.93 8.41
CA MET A 1 1.58 13.20 7.12
C MET A 1 2.91 13.29 6.39
N LEU A 2 3.54 14.46 6.24
CA LEU A 2 4.83 14.59 5.54
C LEU A 2 5.98 13.75 6.15
N GLY A 3 7.00 13.47 5.33
CA GLY A 3 8.20 12.71 5.68
C GLY A 3 8.01 11.20 5.54
N ARG A 4 8.97 10.45 6.11
CA ARG A 4 9.06 9.00 5.95
C ARG A 4 8.02 8.20 6.75
N TRP A 5 7.49 7.15 6.12
CA TRP A 5 6.56 6.18 6.68
C TRP A 5 6.88 4.77 6.19
N TYR A 6 6.87 3.81 7.10
CA TYR A 6 7.08 2.40 6.80
C TYR A 6 5.75 1.69 6.66
N TYR A 7 5.57 0.94 5.58
CA TYR A 7 4.42 0.06 5.43
C TYR A 7 4.53 -1.09 6.43
N ILE A 8 3.49 -1.27 7.23
CA ILE A 8 3.43 -2.30 8.27
C ILE A 8 2.62 -3.50 7.78
N GLY A 9 1.65 -3.28 6.91
CA GLY A 9 0.77 -4.33 6.41
C GLY A 9 -0.58 -3.77 6.01
N GLY A 10 -1.46 -4.67 5.57
CA GLY A 10 -2.74 -4.27 5.04
C GLY A 10 -3.59 -5.41 4.53
N SER A 11 -4.80 -5.08 4.10
CA SER A 11 -5.74 -5.98 3.45
C SER A 11 -6.15 -5.39 2.11
N SER A 12 -6.39 -6.22 1.10
CA SER A 12 -6.81 -5.78 -0.22
C SER A 12 -7.63 -6.87 -0.89
N ASP A 13 -8.59 -6.47 -1.72
CA ASP A 13 -9.34 -7.35 -2.60
C ASP A 13 -8.76 -7.41 -4.04
N ILE A 14 -7.66 -6.68 -4.29
CA ILE A 14 -6.92 -6.78 -5.56
C ILE A 14 -6.43 -8.22 -5.73
N PRO A 15 -6.77 -8.91 -6.83
CA PRO A 15 -6.30 -10.27 -7.09
C PRO A 15 -4.77 -10.35 -7.15
N GLY A 16 -4.18 -11.31 -6.42
CA GLY A 16 -2.73 -11.49 -6.29
C GLY A 16 -2.08 -10.68 -5.18
N SER A 17 -2.82 -9.75 -4.54
CA SER A 17 -2.26 -8.87 -3.50
C SER A 17 -1.79 -9.64 -2.27
N ARG A 18 -2.47 -10.75 -1.91
CA ARG A 18 -2.09 -11.57 -0.76
C ARG A 18 -0.78 -12.31 -1.03
N SER A 19 -0.68 -12.97 -2.19
CA SER A 19 0.55 -13.60 -2.65
C SER A 19 1.71 -12.60 -2.70
N LEU A 20 1.45 -11.40 -3.24
CA LEU A 20 2.44 -10.33 -3.29
C LEU A 20 2.86 -9.85 -1.90
N ALA A 21 1.93 -9.72 -0.96
CA ALA A 21 2.22 -9.29 0.41
C ALA A 21 3.17 -10.25 1.13
N TYR A 22 3.11 -11.56 0.85
CA TYR A 22 4.08 -12.53 1.38
C TYR A 22 5.48 -12.42 0.75
N LEU A 23 5.55 -11.97 -0.51
CA LEU A 23 6.81 -11.75 -1.22
C LEU A 23 7.43 -10.38 -0.93
N LEU A 24 6.61 -9.43 -0.48
CA LEU A 24 7.02 -8.12 -0.03
C LEU A 24 7.73 -8.26 1.33
N SER A 25 8.97 -7.82 1.41
CA SER A 25 9.78 -7.90 2.63
C SER A 25 10.03 -6.54 3.27
N ASP A 26 9.94 -5.46 2.50
CA ASP A 26 10.09 -4.09 2.96
C ASP A 26 9.33 -3.15 2.02
N ALA A 27 8.69 -2.13 2.56
CA ALA A 27 8.14 -1.02 1.79
C ALA A 27 8.06 0.24 2.66
N TRP A 28 8.36 1.38 2.06
CA TRP A 28 8.26 2.67 2.71
C TRP A 28 7.98 3.78 1.71
N LEU A 29 7.40 4.86 2.23
CA LEU A 29 7.05 6.07 1.51
C LEU A 29 7.79 7.25 2.15
N ASP A 30 8.13 8.24 1.34
CA ASP A 30 8.54 9.56 1.81
C ASP A 30 7.76 10.64 1.07
N LEU A 31 7.03 11.44 1.83
CA LEU A 31 6.03 12.38 1.32
C LEU A 31 6.54 13.80 1.47
N ASN A 32 6.70 14.49 0.36
CA ASN A 32 7.25 15.84 0.30
C ASN A 32 6.28 16.82 -0.34
N VAL A 33 6.35 18.08 0.10
CA VAL A 33 5.59 19.17 -0.51
C VAL A 33 6.17 19.54 -1.86
N THR A 34 5.31 19.93 -2.79
CA THR A 34 5.72 20.51 -4.08
C THR A 34 5.42 22.02 -4.11
N PRO A 35 5.96 22.76 -5.10
CA PRO A 35 5.58 24.16 -5.31
C PRO A 35 4.12 24.35 -5.75
N LYS A 36 3.44 23.31 -6.22
CA LYS A 36 2.03 23.35 -6.64
C LYS A 36 1.13 23.22 -5.41
N SER A 37 0.10 24.06 -5.32
CA SER A 37 -0.87 23.99 -4.23
C SER A 37 -1.53 22.61 -4.19
N ASN A 38 -1.69 22.05 -3.00
CA ASN A 38 -2.36 20.77 -2.75
C ASN A 38 -1.74 19.56 -3.47
N VAL A 39 -0.50 19.65 -3.95
CA VAL A 39 0.20 18.51 -4.57
C VAL A 39 1.35 18.06 -3.69
N LEU A 40 1.34 16.78 -3.34
CA LEU A 40 2.43 16.09 -2.66
C LEU A 40 3.17 15.21 -3.66
N ASN A 41 4.48 15.15 -3.53
CA ASN A 41 5.31 14.18 -4.22
C ASN A 41 5.57 13.01 -3.27
N ILE A 42 5.33 11.79 -3.75
CA ILE A 42 5.55 10.56 -3.01
C ILE A 42 6.70 9.81 -3.66
N PHE A 43 7.76 9.59 -2.89
CA PHE A 43 8.76 8.59 -3.20
C PHE A 43 8.38 7.29 -2.50
N GLN A 44 8.25 6.21 -3.25
CA GLN A 44 7.96 4.88 -2.74
C GLN A 44 9.13 3.95 -3.05
N SER A 45 9.57 3.19 -2.05
CA SER A 45 10.55 2.12 -2.24
C SER A 45 10.04 0.83 -1.62
N GLN A 46 10.37 -0.28 -2.29
CA GLN A 46 9.89 -1.60 -1.90
C GLN A 46 10.84 -2.71 -2.31
N ARG A 47 10.91 -3.75 -1.47
CA ARG A 47 11.65 -5.00 -1.71
C ARG A 47 10.68 -6.14 -1.93
N ILE A 48 10.58 -6.60 -3.17
CA ILE A 48 9.75 -7.75 -3.56
C ILE A 48 10.68 -8.87 -4.00
N PHE A 49 10.54 -10.05 -3.37
CA PHE A 49 11.35 -11.23 -3.68
C PHE A 49 12.88 -10.94 -3.70
N GLY A 50 13.33 -10.16 -2.70
CA GLY A 50 14.74 -9.79 -2.53
C GLY A 50 15.23 -8.67 -3.46
N THR A 51 14.44 -8.23 -4.43
CA THR A 51 14.82 -7.16 -5.36
C THR A 51 14.20 -5.83 -4.93
N CYS A 52 15.01 -4.79 -4.88
CA CYS A 52 14.56 -3.44 -4.58
C CYS A 52 14.12 -2.70 -5.85
N SER A 53 13.04 -1.94 -5.72
CA SER A 53 12.55 -1.02 -6.74
C SER A 53 12.01 0.24 -6.07
N SER A 54 12.07 1.36 -6.78
CA SER A 54 11.50 2.62 -6.30
C SER A 54 10.72 3.29 -7.41
N LEU A 55 9.71 4.05 -7.03
CA LEU A 55 8.89 4.86 -7.93
C LEU A 55 8.56 6.19 -7.28
N VAL A 56 8.36 7.21 -8.12
CA VAL A 56 8.05 8.56 -7.67
C VAL A 56 6.86 9.12 -8.45
N TYR A 57 5.90 9.71 -7.74
CA TYR A 57 4.67 10.20 -8.35
C TYR A 57 4.06 11.34 -7.54
N ASP A 58 3.27 12.15 -8.21
CA ASP A 58 2.51 13.24 -7.58
C ASP A 58 1.09 12.77 -7.24
N VAL A 59 0.59 13.25 -6.11
CA VAL A 59 -0.81 13.08 -5.67
C VAL A 59 -1.41 14.41 -5.29
N ILE A 60 -2.71 14.55 -5.47
CA ILE A 60 -3.49 15.67 -4.93
C ILE A 60 -3.84 15.35 -3.48
N PHE A 61 -3.64 16.27 -2.56
CA PHE A 61 -3.99 16.12 -1.15
C PHE A 61 -4.93 17.24 -0.68
N GLU A 62 -6.18 16.87 -0.41
CA GLU A 62 -7.23 17.80 0.02
C GLU A 62 -8.14 17.12 1.05
N ASN A 63 -8.54 17.86 2.10
CA ASN A 63 -9.48 17.38 3.11
C ASN A 63 -9.15 15.99 3.69
N SER A 64 -7.87 15.76 4.03
CA SER A 64 -7.38 14.47 4.55
C SER A 64 -7.60 13.29 3.60
N THR A 65 -7.62 13.55 2.30
CA THR A 65 -7.76 12.56 1.23
C THR A 65 -6.60 12.74 0.24
N MET A 66 -5.94 11.64 -0.14
CA MET A 66 -5.07 11.63 -1.33
C MET A 66 -5.84 11.15 -2.55
N LEU A 67 -5.58 11.81 -3.68
CA LEU A 67 -6.24 11.55 -4.94
C LEU A 67 -5.21 11.40 -6.05
N ILE A 68 -5.38 10.36 -6.84
CA ILE A 68 -4.77 10.18 -8.15
C ILE A 68 -5.94 10.13 -9.14
N GLU A 69 -5.92 11.00 -10.14
CA GLU A 69 -6.96 11.04 -11.18
C GLU A 69 -6.53 10.32 -12.46
N GLN A 70 -5.21 10.22 -12.68
CA GLN A 70 -4.60 9.54 -13.81
C GLN A 70 -3.29 8.87 -13.37
N PRO A 71 -2.90 7.74 -13.96
CA PRO A 71 -3.54 7.06 -15.10
C PRO A 71 -4.79 6.21 -14.74
N PHE A 72 -5.04 5.98 -13.46
CA PHE A 72 -6.26 5.39 -12.92
C PHE A 72 -6.78 6.28 -11.80
N TYR A 73 -8.03 6.09 -11.39
CA TYR A 73 -8.56 6.81 -10.25
C TYR A 73 -8.25 6.04 -8.96
N LEU A 74 -7.59 6.69 -8.01
CA LEU A 74 -7.40 6.19 -6.66
C LEU A 74 -7.77 7.29 -5.68
N LYS A 75 -8.57 6.92 -4.69
CA LYS A 75 -8.93 7.77 -3.56
C LYS A 75 -8.52 7.10 -2.27
N GLU A 76 -7.59 7.72 -1.57
CA GLU A 76 -7.10 7.26 -0.27
C GLU A 76 -7.63 8.18 0.83
N VAL A 77 -8.39 7.61 1.77
CA VAL A 77 -8.95 8.33 2.92
C VAL A 77 -8.26 7.85 4.20
N TYR A 78 -7.71 8.80 4.97
CA TYR A 78 -7.09 8.49 6.25
C TYR A 78 -8.14 8.24 7.33
N LEU A 79 -8.05 7.07 7.95
CA LEU A 79 -8.92 6.65 9.04
C LEU A 79 -8.35 7.12 10.38
N SER A 80 -9.24 7.41 11.33
CA SER A 80 -8.84 7.74 12.70
C SER A 80 -8.18 6.53 13.37
N THR A 81 -7.10 6.80 14.12
CA THR A 81 -6.35 5.79 14.87
C THR A 81 -5.89 6.36 16.19
N GLU A 82 -5.82 5.51 17.22
CA GLU A 82 -5.29 5.87 18.54
C GLU A 82 -3.74 5.79 18.60
N CYS A 83 -3.10 5.29 17.54
CA CYS A 83 -1.65 5.24 17.44
C CYS A 83 -1.09 6.55 16.88
N ALA A 84 -0.51 7.38 17.74
CA ALA A 84 0.05 8.69 17.37
C ALA A 84 1.13 8.65 16.27
N GLY A 85 1.82 7.51 16.12
CA GLY A 85 2.86 7.30 15.13
C GLY A 85 2.43 6.47 13.92
N CYS A 86 1.13 6.18 13.78
CA CYS A 86 0.60 5.34 12.70
C CYS A 86 -0.31 6.15 11.77
N LEU A 87 -0.40 5.70 10.51
CA LEU A 87 -1.45 6.08 9.59
C LEU A 87 -2.19 4.80 9.19
N VAL A 88 -3.51 4.88 9.15
CA VAL A 88 -4.32 3.85 8.50
C VAL A 88 -5.10 4.54 7.40
N ALA A 89 -5.07 3.95 6.21
CA ALA A 89 -5.68 4.53 5.04
C ALA A 89 -6.54 3.48 4.34
N LYS A 90 -7.74 3.89 3.90
CA LYS A 90 -8.58 3.11 3.01
C LYS A 90 -8.42 3.67 1.60
N GLU A 91 -8.04 2.83 0.66
CA GLU A 91 -7.97 3.15 -0.75
C GLU A 91 -9.17 2.56 -1.48
N ASP A 92 -9.82 3.37 -2.30
CA ASP A 92 -10.77 2.94 -3.32
C ASP A 92 -10.14 3.19 -4.69
N ILE A 93 -9.96 2.13 -5.47
CA ILE A 93 -9.28 2.14 -6.76
C ILE A 93 -10.29 1.80 -7.84
N ILE A 94 -10.39 2.66 -8.86
CA ILE A 94 -11.27 2.48 -10.01
C ILE A 94 -10.38 2.41 -11.26
N ALA A 95 -10.36 1.22 -11.86
CA ALA A 95 -9.68 0.93 -13.12
C ALA A 95 -10.61 0.06 -13.98
N ALA A 96 -10.08 -0.98 -14.62
CA ALA A 96 -10.86 -1.97 -15.35
C ALA A 96 -11.93 -2.67 -14.48
N ASP A 97 -11.63 -2.90 -13.20
CA ASP A 97 -12.55 -3.33 -12.14
C ASP A 97 -12.30 -2.43 -10.90
N ASN A 98 -13.17 -2.52 -9.89
CA ASN A 98 -13.06 -1.73 -8.65
C ASN A 98 -12.43 -2.54 -7.54
N PHE A 99 -11.53 -1.92 -6.79
CA PHE A 99 -10.82 -2.54 -5.69
C PHE A 99 -10.82 -1.65 -4.46
N THR A 100 -10.70 -2.28 -3.30
CA THR A 100 -10.51 -1.62 -2.01
C THR A 100 -9.31 -2.21 -1.29
N SER A 101 -8.46 -1.33 -0.77
CA SER A 101 -7.34 -1.67 0.10
C SER A 101 -7.44 -0.95 1.43
N LEU A 102 -6.95 -1.58 2.49
CA LEU A 102 -6.75 -1.01 3.81
C LEU A 102 -5.26 -1.14 4.13
N LEU A 103 -4.57 -0.01 4.25
CA LEU A 103 -3.12 0.04 4.44
C LEU A 103 -2.79 0.62 5.82
N MET A 104 -1.79 0.05 6.49
CA MET A 104 -1.22 0.57 7.72
C MET A 104 0.22 0.99 7.49
N PHE A 105 0.53 2.21 7.89
CA PHE A 105 1.88 2.75 7.92
C PHE A 105 2.27 3.20 9.34
N SER A 106 3.56 3.29 9.62
CA SER A 106 4.09 3.78 10.88
C SER A 106 5.38 4.57 10.70
N ARG A 107 5.65 5.50 11.61
CA ARG A 107 6.95 6.19 11.72
C ARG A 107 8.08 5.26 12.12
N SER A 108 7.75 4.16 12.79
CA SER A 108 8.67 3.09 13.18
C SER A 108 8.41 1.84 12.36
N ARG A 109 9.41 0.99 12.19
CA ARG A 109 9.29 -0.31 11.51
C ARG A 109 8.52 -1.34 12.32
N SER A 110 8.22 -1.02 13.58
CA SER A 110 7.41 -1.84 14.47
C SER A 110 6.29 -1.00 15.08
N VAL A 111 5.20 -1.67 15.42
CA VAL A 111 4.02 -1.08 16.06
C VAL A 111 3.62 -1.94 17.24
N SER A 112 2.83 -1.37 18.15
CA SER A 112 2.32 -2.11 19.30
C SER A 112 1.30 -3.18 18.86
N PRO A 113 1.15 -4.27 19.64
CA PRO A 113 0.09 -5.25 19.39
C PRO A 113 -1.31 -4.62 19.32
N ALA A 114 -1.58 -3.61 20.15
CA ALA A 114 -2.86 -2.90 20.13
C ALA A 114 -3.14 -2.19 18.79
N ALA A 115 -2.11 -1.59 18.17
CA ALA A 115 -2.24 -0.95 16.87
C ALA A 115 -2.50 -1.98 15.74
N LEU A 116 -1.88 -3.17 15.84
CA LEU A 116 -2.16 -4.28 14.89
C LEU A 116 -3.60 -4.78 15.02
N GLU A 117 -4.08 -4.98 16.25
CA GLU A 117 -5.46 -5.41 16.50
C GLU A 117 -6.48 -4.37 16.04
N LEU A 118 -6.16 -3.08 16.15
CA LEU A 118 -7.02 -2.00 15.63
C LEU A 118 -7.21 -2.13 14.10
N VAL A 119 -6.14 -2.39 13.35
CA VAL A 119 -6.22 -2.55 11.89
C VAL A 119 -6.98 -3.82 11.49
N LYS A 120 -6.81 -4.92 12.24
CA LYS A 120 -7.60 -6.15 12.02
C LYS A 120 -9.11 -5.88 12.20
N LYS A 121 -9.49 -5.20 13.28
CA LYS A 121 -10.89 -4.81 13.51
C LYS A 121 -11.42 -3.89 12.42
N GLN A 122 -10.61 -2.96 11.92
CA GLN A 122 -11.01 -2.10 10.80
C GLN A 122 -11.23 -2.92 9.52
N ALA A 123 -10.37 -3.89 9.22
CA ALA A 123 -10.58 -4.81 8.09
C ALA A 123 -11.89 -5.61 8.23
N GLU A 124 -12.18 -6.14 9.43
CA GLU A 124 -13.43 -6.85 9.72
C GLU A 124 -14.66 -5.94 9.53
N CYS A 125 -14.63 -4.71 10.05
CA CYS A 125 -15.70 -3.72 9.86
C CYS A 125 -15.94 -3.39 8.38
N LEU A 126 -14.88 -3.40 7.57
CA LEU A 126 -14.94 -3.17 6.12
C LEU A 126 -15.22 -4.46 5.32
N GLN A 127 -15.43 -5.60 6.00
CA GLN A 127 -15.65 -6.92 5.38
C GLN A 127 -14.52 -7.35 4.44
N MET A 128 -13.30 -6.95 4.77
CA MET A 128 -12.09 -7.28 4.00
C MET A 128 -11.43 -8.56 4.52
N PRO A 129 -10.59 -9.23 3.71
CA PRO A 129 -9.78 -10.34 4.17
C PRO A 129 -8.91 -9.95 5.38
N PRO A 130 -8.46 -10.91 6.21
CA PRO A 130 -7.52 -10.62 7.28
C PRO A 130 -6.24 -9.96 6.73
N PRO A 131 -5.78 -8.85 7.34
CA PRO A 131 -4.62 -8.13 6.85
C PRO A 131 -3.33 -8.93 7.05
N ILE A 132 -2.42 -8.85 6.09
CA ILE A 132 -1.08 -9.45 6.14
C ILE A 132 -0.10 -8.39 6.64
N MET A 133 0.63 -8.72 7.70
CA MET A 133 1.61 -7.82 8.33
C MET A 133 3.04 -8.19 7.92
N LEU A 134 3.82 -7.18 7.55
CA LEU A 134 5.24 -7.33 7.25
C LEU A 134 6.05 -7.64 8.51
N LYS A 135 7.08 -8.47 8.33
CA LYS A 135 8.07 -8.74 9.40
C LYS A 135 9.09 -7.60 9.43
N SER A 136 9.29 -6.99 10.60
CA SER A 136 10.11 -5.77 10.75
C SER A 136 11.64 -5.96 10.62
N ASN A 137 12.12 -7.20 10.45
CA ASN A 137 13.54 -7.56 10.55
C ASN A 137 14.30 -7.58 9.22
N ASN A 138 13.66 -7.26 8.09
CA ASN A 138 14.32 -7.27 6.79
C ASN A 138 15.20 -6.04 6.58
N GLU A 139 16.14 -6.11 5.65
CA GLU A 139 16.92 -4.94 5.22
C GLU A 139 16.06 -3.99 4.39
N ILE A 140 16.21 -2.69 4.63
CA ILE A 140 15.50 -1.63 3.91
C ILE A 140 16.17 -1.41 2.55
N CYS A 141 15.38 -1.08 1.52
CA CYS A 141 15.95 -0.62 0.26
C CYS A 141 16.65 0.73 0.39
N SER A 142 17.77 0.91 -0.31
CA SER A 142 18.55 2.15 -0.29
C SER A 142 17.79 3.31 -0.95
N ASP A 143 17.96 4.50 -0.39
CA ASP A 143 17.39 5.75 -0.91
C ASP A 143 18.00 6.15 -2.28
N ASN A 144 19.18 5.61 -2.64
CA ASN A 144 19.93 5.98 -3.85
C ASN A 144 19.49 5.24 -5.13
N LEU A 145 18.39 4.49 -5.08
CA LEU A 145 17.89 3.79 -6.26
C LEU A 145 17.24 4.79 -7.23
N THR A 146 17.54 4.65 -8.52
CA THR A 146 16.84 5.40 -9.56
C THR A 146 15.36 5.03 -9.52
N ALA A 147 14.51 5.99 -9.15
CA ALA A 147 13.08 5.79 -9.12
C ALA A 147 12.49 5.87 -10.53
N ILE A 148 11.52 5.00 -10.81
CA ILE A 148 10.69 5.07 -12.00
C ILE A 148 9.69 6.22 -11.81
N GLU A 149 9.59 7.11 -12.79
CA GLU A 149 8.62 8.21 -12.74
C GLU A 149 7.21 7.76 -13.12
N GLY A 150 6.24 8.18 -12.32
CA GLY A 150 4.82 7.99 -12.56
C GLY A 150 4.29 6.60 -12.22
N LEU A 151 3.05 6.34 -12.65
CA LEU A 151 2.24 5.19 -12.24
C LEU A 151 1.82 4.30 -13.41
N SER A 152 2.47 4.42 -14.58
CA SER A 152 2.09 3.71 -15.81
C SER A 152 2.21 2.18 -15.68
N ALA A 153 3.24 1.70 -14.97
CA ALA A 153 3.43 0.28 -14.69
C ALA A 153 2.28 -0.28 -13.83
N LEU A 154 1.83 0.46 -12.81
CA LEU A 154 0.71 0.07 -11.96
C LEU A 154 -0.61 0.06 -12.75
N ASN A 155 -0.83 1.06 -13.60
CA ASN A 155 -2.00 1.10 -14.48
C ASN A 155 -2.10 -0.15 -15.36
N SER A 156 -0.98 -0.56 -15.95
CA SER A 156 -0.94 -1.73 -16.83
C SER A 156 -1.33 -3.03 -16.10
N ILE A 157 -0.99 -3.13 -14.81
CA ILE A 157 -1.39 -4.25 -13.94
C ILE A 157 -2.88 -4.17 -13.62
N LEU A 158 -3.38 -2.99 -13.24
CA LEU A 158 -4.77 -2.75 -12.89
C LEU A 158 -5.74 -3.01 -14.07
N GLU A 159 -5.28 -2.83 -15.31
CA GLU A 159 -6.06 -3.09 -16.52
C GLU A 159 -6.06 -4.57 -16.97
N ALA A 160 -5.22 -5.43 -16.39
CA ALA A 160 -4.96 -6.78 -16.88
C ALA A 160 -6.01 -7.83 -16.43
N LYS A 161 -7.27 -7.71 -16.87
CA LYS A 161 -8.41 -8.58 -16.47
C LYS A 161 -8.12 -10.09 -16.53
N ARG A 162 -7.39 -10.57 -17.54
CA ARG A 162 -7.07 -12.00 -17.70
C ARG A 162 -6.03 -12.49 -16.68
N GLY A 163 -5.11 -11.63 -16.25
CA GLY A 163 -4.11 -11.97 -15.24
C GLY A 163 -4.73 -12.17 -13.85
N PHE A 164 -5.81 -11.44 -13.56
CA PHE A 164 -6.48 -11.48 -12.26
C PHE A 164 -7.12 -12.82 -11.91
N GLN A 165 -7.62 -13.60 -12.88
CA GLN A 165 -8.17 -14.92 -12.57
C GLN A 165 -7.09 -15.89 -12.09
N ALA A 166 -5.92 -15.89 -12.74
CA ALA A 166 -4.78 -16.67 -12.31
C ALA A 166 -4.22 -16.18 -10.96
N ALA A 167 -4.14 -14.86 -10.77
CA ALA A 167 -3.68 -14.25 -9.52
C ALA A 167 -4.60 -14.59 -8.33
N LYS A 168 -5.92 -14.57 -8.54
CA LYS A 168 -6.91 -14.98 -7.52
C LYS A 168 -6.75 -16.44 -7.13
N PHE A 169 -6.50 -17.32 -8.11
CA PHE A 169 -6.23 -18.73 -7.83
C PHE A 169 -4.96 -18.92 -7.01
N LEU A 170 -3.89 -18.16 -7.31
CA LEU A 170 -2.66 -18.18 -6.52
C LEU A 170 -2.91 -17.73 -5.08
N ASP A 171 -3.70 -16.67 -4.85
CA ASP A 171 -4.03 -16.23 -3.48
C ASP A 171 -4.72 -17.33 -2.66
N VAL A 172 -5.70 -18.02 -3.26
CA VAL A 172 -6.41 -19.14 -2.60
C VAL A 172 -5.46 -20.31 -2.29
N LEU A 173 -4.56 -20.65 -3.23
CA LEU A 173 -3.56 -21.68 -2.98
C LEU A 173 -2.61 -21.27 -1.85
N PHE A 174 -2.07 -20.05 -1.89
CA PHE A 174 -1.16 -19.55 -0.86
C PHE A 174 -1.82 -19.57 0.52
N ASP A 175 -3.08 -19.16 0.63
CA ASP A 175 -3.83 -19.19 1.89
C ASP A 175 -4.02 -20.63 2.44
N MET A 176 -4.15 -21.64 1.56
CA MET A 176 -4.24 -23.04 2.00
C MET A 176 -2.92 -23.62 2.51
N PHE A 177 -1.77 -23.12 2.05
CA PHE A 177 -0.45 -23.68 2.39
C PHE A 177 0.31 -22.89 3.46
N ILE A 178 -0.06 -21.63 3.72
CA ILE A 178 0.63 -20.75 4.68
C ILE A 178 -0.11 -20.62 6.03
N ASN A 179 -1.32 -21.15 6.15
CA ASN A 179 -2.05 -21.26 7.43
C ASN A 179 -1.60 -22.46 8.27
#